data_AF-A0AAW2VGT0-F1
#
_entry.id   AF-A0AAW2VGT0-F1
#
_cell.length_a   1.000
_cell.length_b   1.000
_cell.length_c   1.000
_cell.angle_alpha   90.00
_cell.angle_beta   90.00
_cell.angle_gamma   90.00
#
_symmetry.space_group_name_H-M   'P 1'
#
loop_
_entity.id
_entity.type
_entity.pdbx_description
1 polymer ?
#
loop_
_entity_poly.entity_id
_entity_poly.type
_entity_poly.pdbx_seq_one_letter_code
_entity_poly.pdbx_strand_id
1 'polypeptide(L)'
;MAAPTIFKRSLEKHIVPSYNYINSLFKSDRVNFVSTTKLGRILCCDLQRHLLPNVEVLREAGVPDKKISFLMVHQPRIFMVDEKRFRKTVEEVQKMGFSTSGLRFVLALEVCRSMSKSMWEKKVAIYKKWGCSDDEIISAFEKLPQCMSVSVDKIMAVMDFLVNNMGFDHSLVLKRPQLIYYSLEKRIRPRCSVYKILVENGLIKKRSNLTPVVEYTEKDFLKKFVMCYEKEVPGLLQLYQEQLAMSKCMISD
;
A
#
# COMPACT_ATOMS: atom_id res chain seq x y z
N MET A 1 3.61 -10.34 12.89
CA MET A 1 3.16 -11.75 12.99
C MET A 1 4.29 -12.56 13.59
N ALA A 2 4.09 -13.16 14.75
CA ALA A 2 5.08 -14.06 15.36
C ALA A 2 5.36 -15.27 14.45
N ALA A 3 6.57 -15.81 14.52
CA ALA A 3 7.00 -17.01 13.80
C ALA A 3 7.32 -18.13 14.80
N PRO A 4 6.33 -18.81 15.40
CA PRO A 4 6.56 -19.82 16.45
C PRO A 4 7.47 -20.96 16.01
N THR A 5 7.57 -21.20 14.70
CA THR A 5 8.44 -22.21 14.08
C THR A 5 9.92 -21.89 14.23
N ILE A 6 10.32 -20.65 14.48
CA ILE A 6 11.74 -20.30 14.65
C ILE A 6 12.34 -20.97 15.88
N PHE A 7 11.56 -21.11 16.96
CA PHE A 7 11.97 -21.80 18.19
C PHE A 7 12.10 -23.31 18.01
N LYS A 8 11.58 -23.86 16.89
CA LYS A 8 11.76 -25.27 16.53
C LYS A 8 13.05 -25.53 15.73
N ARG A 9 13.83 -24.50 15.41
CA ARG A 9 15.07 -24.59 14.64
C ARG A 9 16.27 -24.34 15.56
N SER A 10 17.36 -25.10 15.33
CA SER A 10 18.62 -24.89 16.07
C SER A 10 19.22 -23.54 15.70
N LEU A 11 19.65 -22.81 16.74
CA LEU A 11 20.32 -21.52 16.60
C LEU A 11 21.60 -21.66 15.77
N GLU A 12 22.44 -22.62 16.15
CA GLU A 12 23.76 -22.86 15.58
C GLU A 12 23.69 -23.46 14.17
N LYS A 13 22.73 -24.37 13.94
CA LYS A 13 22.65 -25.11 12.67
C LYS A 13 21.81 -24.41 11.59
N HIS A 14 20.91 -23.51 11.95
CA HIS A 14 19.99 -22.88 10.99
C HIS A 14 19.99 -21.36 11.06
N ILE A 15 19.78 -20.79 12.24
CA ILE A 15 19.55 -19.34 12.39
C ILE A 15 20.85 -18.57 12.13
N VAL A 16 21.96 -18.96 12.76
CA VAL A 16 23.28 -18.32 12.60
C VAL A 16 23.80 -18.43 11.16
N PRO A 17 23.79 -19.61 10.50
CA PRO A 17 24.18 -19.71 9.09
C PRO A 17 23.32 -18.84 8.17
N SER A 18 22.01 -18.81 8.39
CA SER A 18 21.08 -17.98 7.60
C SER A 18 21.35 -16.48 7.79
N TYR A 19 21.62 -16.07 9.02
CA TYR A 19 22.01 -14.70 9.35
C TYR A 19 23.31 -14.30 8.63
N ASN A 20 24.35 -15.13 8.77
CA ASN A 20 25.65 -14.87 8.16
C ASN A 20 25.55 -14.81 6.63
N TYR A 21 24.69 -15.62 6.04
CA TYR A 21 24.42 -15.61 4.61
C TYR A 21 23.73 -14.32 4.14
N ILE A 22 22.70 -13.84 4.85
CA ILE A 22 22.06 -12.55 4.52
C ILE A 22 23.08 -11.41 4.70
N ASN A 23 23.89 -11.47 5.75
CA ASN A 23 24.91 -10.45 6.00
C ASN A 23 25.98 -10.42 4.89
N SER A 24 26.41 -11.58 4.38
CA SER A 24 27.39 -11.62 3.30
C SER A 24 26.86 -11.03 1.99
N LEU A 25 25.56 -11.19 1.71
CA LEU A 25 24.91 -10.68 0.50
C LEU A 25 24.66 -9.17 0.52
N PHE A 26 24.21 -8.63 1.66
CA PHE A 26 23.73 -7.25 1.75
C PHE A 26 24.65 -6.31 2.52
N LYS A 27 25.54 -6.85 3.37
CA LYS A 27 26.46 -6.09 4.24
C LYS A 27 25.75 -4.92 4.96
N SER A 28 24.55 -5.20 5.50
CA SER A 28 23.67 -4.18 6.06
C SER A 28 23.00 -4.65 7.35
N ASP A 29 23.35 -4.02 8.46
CA ASP A 29 22.78 -4.32 9.79
C ASP A 29 21.26 -4.18 9.82
N ARG A 30 20.72 -3.21 9.09
CA ARG A 30 19.26 -3.02 8.99
C ARG A 30 18.60 -4.21 8.27
N VAL A 31 19.17 -4.68 7.17
CA VAL A 31 18.65 -5.85 6.43
C VAL A 31 18.70 -7.08 7.33
N ASN A 32 19.82 -7.27 8.02
CA ASN A 32 20.06 -8.38 8.93
C ASN A 32 19.04 -8.38 10.08
N PHE A 33 18.91 -7.25 10.79
CA PHE A 33 17.98 -7.09 11.91
C PHE A 33 16.54 -7.35 11.51
N VAL A 34 16.09 -6.84 10.37
CA VAL A 34 14.71 -7.00 9.92
C VAL A 34 14.43 -8.44 9.48
N SER A 35 15.38 -9.07 8.80
CA SER A 35 15.29 -10.46 8.38
C SER A 35 15.17 -11.42 9.57
N THR A 36 15.86 -11.13 10.69
CA THR A 36 15.82 -11.97 11.89
C THR A 36 14.62 -11.71 12.79
N THR A 37 14.31 -10.45 13.05
CA THR A 37 13.31 -10.09 14.08
C THR A 37 11.89 -10.03 13.55
N LYS A 38 11.69 -9.50 12.33
CA LYS A 38 10.35 -9.30 11.76
C LYS A 38 9.94 -10.46 10.87
N LEU A 39 10.91 -11.19 10.33
CA LEU A 39 10.73 -12.09 9.22
C LEU A 39 11.33 -13.48 9.49
N GLY A 40 11.41 -13.88 10.76
CA GLY A 40 12.01 -15.14 11.22
C GLY A 40 11.54 -16.43 10.52
N ARG A 41 10.42 -16.40 9.78
CA ARG A 41 10.03 -17.50 8.88
C ARG A 41 11.02 -17.71 7.73
N ILE A 42 11.71 -16.67 7.28
CA ILE A 42 12.64 -16.71 6.14
C ILE A 42 13.94 -17.39 6.55
N LEU A 43 14.36 -17.23 7.81
CA LEU A 43 15.45 -18.01 8.40
C LEU A 43 15.12 -19.51 8.51
N CYS A 44 13.86 -19.90 8.30
CA CYS A 44 13.44 -21.31 8.25
C CYS A 44 13.37 -21.85 6.80
N CYS A 45 13.63 -21.02 5.79
CA CYS A 45 13.62 -21.39 4.37
C CYS A 45 15.04 -21.66 3.87
N ASP A 46 15.15 -22.40 2.77
CA ASP A 46 16.41 -22.56 2.07
C ASP A 46 16.77 -21.26 1.32
N LEU A 47 17.54 -20.40 2.00
CA LEU A 47 17.97 -19.12 1.46
C LEU A 47 18.89 -19.29 0.25
N GLN A 48 19.75 -20.30 0.23
CA GLN A 48 20.69 -20.49 -0.87
C GLN A 48 19.96 -20.86 -2.16
N ARG A 49 18.92 -21.70 -2.04
CA ARG A 49 18.10 -22.11 -3.19
C ARG A 49 17.27 -20.98 -3.80
N HIS A 50 16.87 -19.98 -3.01
CA HIS A 50 15.88 -18.99 -3.46
C HIS A 50 16.36 -17.54 -3.40
N LEU A 51 17.06 -17.13 -2.34
CA LEU A 51 17.43 -15.73 -2.14
C LEU A 51 18.44 -15.25 -3.19
N LEU A 52 19.60 -15.91 -3.28
CA LEU A 52 20.68 -15.46 -4.16
C LEU A 52 20.27 -15.49 -5.64
N PRO A 53 19.69 -16.58 -6.19
CA PRO A 53 19.26 -16.57 -7.58
C PRO A 53 18.31 -15.41 -7.90
N ASN A 54 17.36 -15.12 -7.01
CA ASN A 54 16.41 -14.02 -7.21
C ASN A 54 17.05 -12.64 -7.01
N VAL A 55 18.07 -12.51 -6.17
CA VAL A 55 18.87 -11.28 -6.08
C VAL A 55 19.66 -11.05 -7.37
N GLU A 56 20.27 -12.10 -7.92
CA GLU A 56 21.01 -12.00 -9.19
C GLU A 56 20.09 -11.66 -10.36
N VAL A 57 18.88 -12.23 -10.44
CA VAL A 57 17.87 -11.80 -11.43
C VAL A 57 17.62 -10.29 -11.39
N LEU A 58 17.53 -9.69 -10.20
CA LEU A 58 17.34 -8.24 -10.07
C LEU A 58 18.59 -7.46 -10.51
N ARG A 59 19.78 -7.94 -10.17
CA ARG A 59 21.06 -7.32 -10.57
C ARG A 59 21.24 -7.37 -12.09
N GLU A 60 20.97 -8.52 -12.71
CA GLU A 60 20.96 -8.72 -14.16
C GLU A 60 19.97 -7.77 -14.85
N ALA A 61 18.80 -7.55 -14.25
CA ALA A 61 17.81 -6.58 -14.73
C ALA A 61 18.21 -5.10 -14.50
N GLY A 62 19.37 -4.84 -13.89
CA GLY A 62 19.89 -3.49 -13.63
C GLY A 62 19.25 -2.80 -12.42
N VAL A 63 18.63 -3.55 -11.50
CA VAL A 63 18.08 -2.99 -10.26
C VAL A 63 19.23 -2.65 -9.30
N PRO A 64 19.35 -1.41 -8.80
CA PRO A 64 20.42 -1.04 -7.88
C PRO A 64 20.34 -1.81 -6.56
N ASP A 65 21.48 -2.25 -6.01
CA ASP A 65 21.55 -2.99 -4.73
C ASP A 65 20.81 -2.28 -3.59
N LYS A 66 20.83 -0.95 -3.54
CA LYS A 66 20.06 -0.17 -2.55
C LYS A 66 18.55 -0.43 -2.60
N LYS A 67 17.99 -0.67 -3.80
CA LYS A 67 16.58 -1.03 -4.01
C LYS A 67 16.30 -2.50 -3.69
N ILE A 68 17.26 -3.39 -3.97
CA ILE A 68 17.18 -4.80 -3.56
C ILE A 68 17.19 -4.90 -2.03
N SER A 69 18.09 -4.19 -1.35
CA SER A 69 18.12 -4.07 0.11
C SER A 69 16.83 -3.48 0.67
N PHE A 70 16.23 -2.49 -0.01
CA PHE A 70 14.91 -1.98 0.35
C PHE A 70 13.85 -3.09 0.29
N LEU A 71 13.79 -3.87 -0.80
CA LEU A 71 12.88 -5.02 -0.88
C LEU A 71 13.14 -6.05 0.21
N MET A 72 14.40 -6.35 0.51
CA MET A 72 14.76 -7.31 1.55
C MET A 72 14.32 -6.85 2.95
N VAL A 73 14.35 -5.54 3.22
CA VAL A 73 13.83 -4.97 4.48
C VAL A 73 12.31 -4.97 4.51
N HIS A 74 11.65 -4.63 3.41
CA HIS A 74 10.20 -4.39 3.41
C HIS A 74 9.38 -5.64 3.13
N GLN A 75 9.82 -6.49 2.18
CA GLN A 75 9.08 -7.67 1.73
C GLN A 75 10.01 -8.82 1.26
N PRO A 76 10.86 -9.38 2.14
CA PRO A 76 11.84 -10.41 1.75
C PRO A 76 11.23 -11.74 1.30
N ARG A 77 9.95 -12.00 1.61
CA ARG A 77 9.22 -13.17 1.09
C ARG A 77 9.14 -13.17 -0.44
N ILE A 78 9.32 -12.02 -1.08
CA ILE A 78 9.32 -11.91 -2.53
C ILE A 78 10.41 -12.77 -3.19
N PHE A 79 11.54 -12.93 -2.51
CA PHE A 79 12.69 -13.73 -2.96
C PHE A 79 12.53 -15.23 -2.67
N MET A 80 11.49 -15.65 -1.95
CA MET A 80 11.33 -17.05 -1.50
C MET A 80 10.50 -17.86 -2.50
N VAL A 81 10.88 -17.81 -3.77
CA VAL A 81 10.22 -18.54 -4.87
C VAL A 81 11.25 -19.09 -5.85
N ASP A 82 10.80 -20.00 -6.72
CA ASP A 82 11.60 -20.47 -7.85
C ASP A 82 12.05 -19.31 -8.76
N GLU A 83 13.30 -19.39 -9.21
CA GLU A 83 13.95 -18.34 -10.03
C GLU A 83 13.20 -18.09 -11.34
N LYS A 84 12.76 -19.13 -12.04
CA LYS A 84 12.06 -18.97 -13.33
C LYS A 84 10.77 -18.18 -13.15
N ARG A 85 10.03 -18.46 -12.07
CA ARG A 85 8.81 -17.72 -11.72
C ARG A 85 9.12 -16.28 -11.33
N PHE A 86 10.20 -16.05 -10.60
CA PHE A 86 10.63 -14.71 -10.20
C PHE A 86 11.02 -13.88 -11.42
N ARG A 87 11.90 -14.42 -12.28
CA ARG A 87 12.36 -13.81 -13.54
C ARG A 87 11.20 -13.44 -14.45
N LYS A 88 10.21 -14.34 -14.63
CA LYS A 88 8.99 -14.03 -15.37
C LYS A 88 8.26 -12.80 -14.81
N THR A 89 8.18 -12.66 -13.49
CA THR A 89 7.51 -11.49 -12.88
C THR A 89 8.33 -10.21 -13.09
N VAL A 90 9.66 -10.29 -13.00
CA VAL A 90 10.57 -9.16 -13.30
C VAL A 90 10.37 -8.68 -14.74
N GLU A 91 10.34 -9.60 -15.71
CA GLU A 91 10.09 -9.29 -17.12
C GLU A 91 8.70 -8.70 -17.36
N GLU A 92 7.66 -9.22 -16.68
CA GLU A 92 6.30 -8.67 -16.77
C GLU A 92 6.25 -7.21 -16.28
N VAL A 93 6.91 -6.89 -15.17
CA VAL A 93 6.98 -5.51 -14.65
C VAL A 93 7.79 -4.59 -15.56
N GLN A 94 8.87 -5.09 -16.19
CA GLN A 94 9.61 -4.34 -17.21
C GLN A 94 8.75 -4.04 -18.45
N LYS A 95 7.96 -5.03 -18.91
CA LYS A 95 7.02 -4.87 -20.04
C LYS A 95 5.92 -3.86 -19.75
N MET A 96 5.58 -3.64 -18.48
CA MET A 96 4.67 -2.58 -18.05
C MET A 96 5.31 -1.17 -18.05
N GLY A 97 6.56 -1.03 -18.49
CA GLY A 97 7.23 0.27 -18.63
C GLY A 97 7.92 0.81 -17.37
N PHE A 98 8.00 0.01 -16.31
CA PHE A 98 8.69 0.45 -15.09
C PHE A 98 10.22 0.45 -15.27
N SER A 99 10.84 1.60 -15.00
CA SER A 99 12.30 1.72 -14.95
C SER A 99 12.88 0.94 -13.78
N THR A 100 13.82 0.02 -14.04
CA THR A 100 14.43 -0.88 -13.05
C THR A 100 15.25 -0.16 -11.97
N SER A 101 15.65 1.09 -12.21
CA SER A 101 16.33 1.93 -11.21
C SER A 101 15.37 2.61 -10.22
N GLY A 102 14.08 2.68 -10.56
CA GLY A 102 13.05 3.39 -9.80
C GLY A 102 12.54 2.61 -8.59
N LEU A 103 12.11 3.35 -7.55
CA LEU A 103 11.40 2.73 -6.40
C LEU A 103 10.08 2.07 -6.86
N ARG A 104 9.42 2.64 -7.87
CA ARG A 104 8.15 2.13 -8.39
C ARG A 104 8.29 0.72 -8.97
N PHE A 105 9.43 0.39 -9.59
CA PHE A 105 9.69 -0.95 -10.12
C PHE A 105 9.63 -2.00 -9.02
N VAL A 106 10.35 -1.79 -7.92
CA VAL A 106 10.35 -2.75 -6.81
C VAL A 106 9.00 -2.85 -6.11
N LEU A 107 8.25 -1.74 -6.02
CA LEU A 107 6.89 -1.74 -5.48
C LEU A 107 5.89 -2.47 -6.39
N ALA A 108 6.02 -2.31 -7.72
CA ALA A 108 5.21 -3.04 -8.68
C ALA A 108 5.51 -4.54 -8.63
N LEU A 109 6.78 -4.92 -8.55
CA LEU A 109 7.21 -6.31 -8.39
C LEU A 109 6.62 -6.94 -7.13
N GLU A 110 6.64 -6.22 -6.00
CA GLU A 110 6.00 -6.65 -4.75
C GLU A 110 4.51 -6.94 -4.96
N VAL A 111 3.79 -6.01 -5.60
CA VAL A 111 2.35 -6.14 -5.82
C VAL A 111 2.04 -7.31 -6.75
N CYS A 112 2.71 -7.41 -7.89
CA CYS A 112 2.54 -8.52 -8.83
C CYS A 112 2.85 -9.88 -8.18
N ARG A 113 3.85 -9.94 -7.29
CA ARG A 113 4.17 -11.17 -6.56
C ARG A 113 3.17 -11.53 -5.47
N SER A 114 2.52 -10.53 -4.88
CA SER A 114 1.59 -10.70 -3.75
C SER A 114 0.23 -11.29 -4.14
N MET A 115 -0.11 -11.36 -5.44
CA MET A 115 -1.41 -11.84 -5.90
C MET A 115 -1.32 -12.76 -7.12
N SER A 116 -2.39 -13.48 -7.41
CA SER A 116 -2.54 -14.27 -8.63
C SER A 116 -2.98 -13.40 -9.80
N LYS A 117 -2.75 -13.86 -11.04
CA LYS A 117 -3.23 -13.21 -12.26
C LYS A 117 -4.77 -13.06 -12.25
N SER A 118 -5.50 -14.08 -11.81
CA SER A 118 -6.96 -14.01 -11.67
C SER A 118 -7.42 -12.95 -10.66
N MET A 119 -6.69 -12.77 -9.55
CA MET A 119 -6.99 -11.69 -8.59
C MET A 119 -6.70 -10.31 -9.18
N TRP A 120 -5.63 -10.17 -9.95
CA TRP A 120 -5.33 -8.94 -10.69
C TRP A 120 -6.46 -8.59 -11.66
N GLU A 121 -6.85 -9.54 -12.51
CA GLU A 121 -7.95 -9.37 -13.49
C GLU A 121 -9.27 -9.02 -12.79
N LYS A 122 -9.56 -9.65 -11.65
CA LYS A 122 -10.75 -9.32 -10.84
C LYS A 122 -10.72 -7.86 -10.38
N LYS A 123 -9.58 -7.35 -9.91
CA LYS A 123 -9.44 -5.95 -9.47
C LYS A 123 -9.55 -4.97 -10.64
N VAL A 124 -8.95 -5.29 -11.78
CA VAL A 124 -9.12 -4.50 -13.02
C VAL A 124 -10.59 -4.44 -13.42
N ALA A 125 -11.28 -5.59 -13.44
CA ALA A 125 -12.70 -5.65 -13.79
C ALA A 125 -13.59 -4.83 -12.84
N ILE A 126 -13.24 -4.76 -11.55
CA ILE A 126 -13.95 -3.90 -10.59
C ILE A 126 -13.79 -2.43 -10.96
N TYR A 127 -12.57 -1.95 -11.20
CA TYR A 127 -12.37 -0.56 -11.62
C TYR A 127 -13.11 -0.24 -12.92
N LYS A 128 -13.09 -1.16 -13.90
CA LYS A 128 -13.86 -1.03 -15.14
C LYS A 128 -15.36 -0.94 -14.91
N LYS A 129 -15.90 -1.73 -13.97
CA LYS A 129 -17.32 -1.68 -13.59
C LYS A 129 -17.74 -0.31 -13.04
N TRP A 130 -16.81 0.42 -12.43
CA TRP A 130 -17.03 1.80 -11.97
C TRP A 130 -16.86 2.87 -13.06
N GLY A 131 -16.50 2.48 -14.29
CA GLY A 131 -16.32 3.38 -15.42
C GLY A 131 -14.86 3.72 -15.76
N CYS A 132 -13.89 3.21 -15.00
CA CYS A 132 -12.49 3.53 -15.25
C CYS A 132 -11.96 2.85 -16.53
N SER A 133 -11.19 3.59 -17.30
CA SER A 133 -10.49 3.09 -18.50
C SER A 133 -9.24 2.27 -18.15
N ASP A 134 -8.75 1.47 -19.11
CA ASP A 134 -7.47 0.76 -18.96
C ASP A 134 -6.31 1.72 -18.70
N ASP A 135 -6.26 2.84 -19.43
CA ASP A 135 -5.21 3.86 -19.29
C ASP A 135 -5.20 4.50 -17.90
N GLU A 136 -6.37 4.75 -17.30
CA GLU A 136 -6.45 5.28 -15.93
C GLU A 136 -5.95 4.26 -14.90
N ILE A 137 -6.28 2.97 -15.09
CA ILE A 137 -5.85 1.90 -14.20
C ILE A 137 -4.32 1.73 -14.30
N ILE A 138 -3.78 1.69 -15.52
CA ILE A 138 -2.34 1.61 -15.78
C ILE A 138 -1.64 2.83 -15.19
N SER A 139 -2.13 4.04 -15.46
CA SER A 139 -1.54 5.27 -14.92
C SER A 139 -1.56 5.31 -13.38
N ALA A 140 -2.63 4.82 -12.75
CA ALA A 140 -2.69 4.71 -11.29
C ALA A 140 -1.67 3.70 -10.75
N PHE A 141 -1.55 2.55 -11.40
CA PHE A 141 -0.58 1.52 -11.04
C PHE A 141 0.86 2.00 -11.21
N GLU A 142 1.18 2.72 -12.28
CA GLU A 142 2.49 3.33 -12.49
C GLU A 142 2.82 4.36 -11.40
N LYS A 143 1.84 5.19 -11.02
CA LYS A 143 2.02 6.22 -9.97
C LYS A 143 2.24 5.60 -8.61
N LEU A 144 1.40 4.62 -8.24
CA LEU A 144 1.37 3.98 -6.93
C LEU A 144 0.88 2.52 -7.08
N PRO A 145 1.79 1.55 -7.36
CA PRO A 145 1.41 0.15 -7.67
C PRO A 145 0.53 -0.51 -6.61
N GLN A 146 0.82 -0.13 -5.38
CA GLN A 146 0.06 -0.29 -4.16
C GLN A 146 -1.46 -0.11 -4.27
N CYS A 147 -1.99 0.70 -5.19
CA CYS A 147 -3.44 0.80 -5.44
C CYS A 147 -4.10 -0.56 -5.79
N MET A 148 -3.31 -1.51 -6.27
CA MET A 148 -3.74 -2.88 -6.55
C MET A 148 -3.48 -3.85 -5.38
N SER A 149 -2.81 -3.43 -4.29
CA SER A 149 -2.48 -4.31 -3.15
C SER A 149 -3.61 -4.47 -2.14
N VAL A 150 -4.55 -3.52 -2.06
CA VAL A 150 -5.69 -3.55 -1.12
C VAL A 150 -6.76 -4.57 -1.51
N SER A 151 -7.61 -5.00 -0.58
CA SER A 151 -8.66 -5.98 -0.88
C SER A 151 -9.71 -5.44 -1.85
N VAL A 152 -10.40 -6.35 -2.54
CA VAL A 152 -11.55 -6.02 -3.40
C VAL A 152 -12.62 -5.26 -2.62
N ASP A 153 -12.96 -5.73 -1.42
CA ASP A 153 -13.99 -5.12 -0.60
C ASP A 153 -13.61 -3.70 -0.19
N LYS A 154 -12.32 -3.46 0.09
CA LYS A 154 -11.81 -2.13 0.37
C LYS A 154 -11.94 -1.20 -0.84
N ILE A 155 -11.62 -1.68 -2.04
CA ILE A 155 -11.80 -0.91 -3.28
C ILE A 155 -13.26 -0.55 -3.45
N MET A 156 -14.15 -1.55 -3.38
CA MET A 156 -15.59 -1.34 -3.56
C MET A 156 -16.18 -0.36 -2.54
N ALA A 157 -15.85 -0.52 -1.25
CA ALA A 157 -16.38 0.35 -0.20
C ALA A 157 -15.90 1.80 -0.34
N VAL A 158 -14.65 2.02 -0.76
CA VAL A 158 -14.12 3.38 -1.00
C VAL A 158 -14.75 3.99 -2.27
N MET A 159 -14.86 3.21 -3.35
CA MET A 159 -15.49 3.68 -4.60
C MET A 159 -16.96 4.04 -4.37
N ASP A 160 -17.73 3.16 -3.71
CA ASP A 160 -19.14 3.40 -3.39
C ASP A 160 -19.33 4.67 -2.58
N PHE A 161 -18.58 4.83 -1.50
CA PHE A 161 -18.68 6.03 -0.67
C PHE A 161 -18.32 7.32 -1.44
N LEU A 162 -17.20 7.32 -2.18
CA LEU A 162 -16.75 8.54 -2.87
C LEU A 162 -17.61 8.88 -4.08
N VAL A 163 -18.04 7.89 -4.85
CA VAL A 163 -18.82 8.10 -6.08
C VAL A 163 -20.29 8.27 -5.75
N ASN A 164 -20.91 7.30 -5.07
CA ASN A 164 -22.36 7.29 -4.86
C ASN A 164 -22.77 8.21 -3.70
N ASN A 165 -22.11 8.16 -2.55
CA ASN A 165 -22.53 8.95 -1.38
C ASN A 165 -22.05 10.41 -1.47
N MET A 166 -20.84 10.65 -1.97
CA MET A 166 -20.24 11.99 -2.04
C MET A 166 -20.38 12.65 -3.41
N GLY A 167 -20.72 11.90 -4.46
CA GLY A 167 -20.94 12.44 -5.81
C GLY A 167 -19.65 12.87 -6.51
N PHE A 168 -18.50 12.29 -6.17
CA PHE A 168 -17.26 12.53 -6.90
C PHE A 168 -17.17 11.68 -8.17
N ASP A 169 -16.35 12.15 -9.10
CA ASP A 169 -16.04 11.40 -10.31
C ASP A 169 -15.28 10.11 -9.99
N HIS A 170 -15.64 9.00 -10.65
CA HIS A 170 -15.04 7.68 -10.41
C HIS A 170 -13.52 7.67 -10.67
N SER A 171 -13.02 8.51 -11.57
CA SER A 171 -11.59 8.64 -11.85
C SER A 171 -10.79 9.25 -10.69
N LEU A 172 -11.44 9.88 -9.70
CA LEU A 172 -10.78 10.51 -8.56
C LEU A 172 -9.85 9.54 -7.83
N VAL A 173 -10.33 8.31 -7.60
CA VAL A 173 -9.57 7.29 -6.85
C VAL A 173 -8.32 6.87 -7.61
N LEU A 174 -8.40 6.72 -8.94
CA LEU A 174 -7.23 6.36 -9.77
C LEU A 174 -6.30 7.55 -10.03
N LYS A 175 -6.82 8.78 -10.08
CA LYS A 175 -6.01 10.01 -10.13
C LYS A 175 -5.27 10.26 -8.82
N ARG A 176 -5.81 9.80 -7.69
CA ARG A 176 -5.26 9.93 -6.33
C ARG A 176 -5.29 8.58 -5.59
N PRO A 177 -4.47 7.61 -6.03
CA PRO A 177 -4.51 6.23 -5.52
C PRO A 177 -4.20 6.12 -4.02
N GLN A 178 -3.55 7.14 -3.45
CA GLN A 178 -3.29 7.22 -2.01
C GLN A 178 -4.56 7.24 -1.16
N LEU A 179 -5.68 7.72 -1.71
CA LEU A 179 -6.97 7.75 -1.01
C LEU A 179 -7.39 6.38 -0.50
N ILE A 180 -7.09 5.32 -1.25
CA ILE A 180 -7.53 3.95 -0.93
C ILE A 180 -6.85 3.37 0.32
N TYR A 181 -5.72 3.96 0.73
CA TYR A 181 -4.96 3.55 1.91
C TYR A 181 -5.53 4.07 3.22
N TYR A 182 -6.26 5.18 3.18
CA TYR A 182 -6.83 5.72 4.39
C TYR A 182 -8.00 4.86 4.87
N SER A 183 -8.15 4.78 6.19
CA SER A 183 -9.31 4.11 6.78
C SER A 183 -10.59 4.79 6.28
N LEU A 184 -11.52 3.99 5.79
CA LEU A 184 -12.82 4.50 5.33
C LEU A 184 -13.54 5.11 6.54
N GLU A 185 -13.66 4.31 7.59
CA GLU A 185 -14.40 4.67 8.81
C GLU A 185 -13.65 5.69 9.68
N LYS A 186 -12.32 5.54 9.87
CA LYS A 186 -11.58 6.38 10.81
C LYS A 186 -11.02 7.68 10.22
N ARG A 187 -11.14 7.89 8.90
CA ARG A 187 -10.56 9.08 8.25
C ARG A 187 -11.40 9.61 7.11
N ILE A 188 -11.72 8.79 6.11
CA ILE A 188 -12.39 9.28 4.90
C ILE A 188 -13.79 9.77 5.25
N ARG A 189 -14.64 8.94 5.89
CA ARG A 189 -16.02 9.33 6.24
C ARG A 189 -16.07 10.53 7.19
N PRO A 190 -15.40 10.56 8.36
CA PRO A 190 -15.50 11.69 9.29
C PRO A 190 -15.10 13.02 8.66
N ARG A 191 -14.05 13.02 7.83
CA ARG A 191 -13.57 14.23 7.15
C ARG A 191 -14.43 14.62 5.95
N CYS A 192 -15.01 13.64 5.25
CA CYS A 192 -15.99 13.91 4.19
C CYS A 192 -17.30 14.48 4.74
N SER A 193 -17.71 14.12 5.96
CA SER A 193 -18.86 14.73 6.64
C SER A 193 -18.61 16.22 6.89
N VAL A 194 -17.44 16.58 7.42
CA VAL A 194 -17.02 17.99 7.57
C VAL A 194 -17.03 18.70 6.22
N TYR A 195 -16.41 18.10 5.20
CA TYR A 195 -16.40 18.65 3.84
C TYR A 195 -17.81 18.92 3.30
N LYS A 196 -18.73 17.98 3.48
CA LYS A 196 -20.11 18.10 3.02
C LYS A 196 -20.81 19.31 3.65
N ILE A 197 -20.68 19.48 4.97
CA ILE A 197 -21.26 20.61 5.70
C ILE A 197 -20.68 21.93 5.18
N LEU A 198 -19.36 22.01 5.00
CA LEU A 198 -18.72 23.23 4.48
C LEU A 198 -19.17 23.57 3.04
N VAL A 199 -19.40 22.56 2.21
CA VAL A 199 -19.95 22.75 0.85
C VAL A 199 -21.39 23.23 0.90
N GLU A 200 -22.23 22.63 1.76
CA GLU A 200 -23.64 22.98 1.92
C GLU A 200 -23.82 24.41 2.45
N ASN A 201 -22.91 24.87 3.30
CA ASN A 201 -22.87 26.26 3.79
C ASN A 201 -22.19 27.23 2.81
N GLY A 202 -21.77 26.78 1.63
CA GLY A 202 -21.11 27.62 0.62
C GLY A 202 -19.71 28.10 0.99
N LEU A 203 -19.12 27.60 2.07
CA LEU A 203 -17.79 28.00 2.58
C LEU A 203 -16.64 27.44 1.75
N ILE A 204 -16.86 26.31 1.08
CA ILE A 204 -15.94 25.73 0.12
C ILE A 204 -16.68 25.25 -1.14
N LYS A 205 -16.00 25.24 -2.28
CA LYS A 205 -16.59 24.77 -3.54
C LYS A 205 -16.64 23.24 -3.58
N LYS A 206 -17.73 22.64 -4.05
CA LYS A 206 -17.86 21.17 -4.26
C LYS A 206 -16.78 20.56 -5.18
N ARG A 207 -16.17 21.37 -6.05
CA ARG A 207 -15.04 20.96 -6.91
C ARG A 207 -13.66 21.28 -6.31
N SER A 208 -13.60 21.84 -5.10
CA SER A 208 -12.34 21.90 -4.37
C SER A 208 -11.86 20.46 -4.15
N ASN A 209 -10.57 20.24 -4.38
CA ASN A 209 -10.01 18.89 -4.46
C ASN A 209 -10.26 18.21 -3.11
N LEU A 210 -10.99 17.08 -3.04
CA LEU A 210 -11.19 16.32 -1.79
C LEU A 210 -9.85 15.89 -1.18
N THR A 211 -8.84 15.78 -2.03
CA THR A 211 -7.50 15.29 -1.71
C THR A 211 -6.91 15.91 -0.43
N PRO A 212 -6.80 17.24 -0.25
CA PRO A 212 -6.20 17.81 0.95
C PRO A 212 -7.03 17.56 2.21
N VAL A 213 -8.37 17.49 2.10
CA VAL A 213 -9.26 17.18 3.22
C VAL A 213 -8.91 15.82 3.81
N VAL A 214 -8.73 14.82 2.95
CA VAL A 214 -8.42 13.44 3.37
C VAL A 214 -6.93 13.27 3.71
N GLU A 215 -6.03 13.83 2.91
CA GLU A 215 -4.59 13.58 2.98
C GLU A 215 -3.87 14.37 4.08
N TYR A 216 -4.36 15.56 4.47
CA TYR A 216 -3.71 16.37 5.49
C TYR A 216 -3.52 15.64 6.81
N THR A 217 -2.47 16.03 7.54
CA THR A 217 -2.28 15.59 8.92
C THR A 217 -3.49 15.96 9.76
N GLU A 218 -3.70 15.29 10.89
CA GLU A 218 -4.81 15.61 11.80
C GLU A 218 -4.79 17.09 12.20
N LYS A 219 -3.61 17.58 12.59
CA LYS A 219 -3.39 18.98 12.97
C LYS A 219 -3.77 19.94 11.83
N ASP A 220 -3.31 19.68 10.61
CA ASP A 220 -3.57 20.56 9.47
C ASP A 220 -5.03 20.51 9.03
N PHE A 221 -5.64 19.32 9.06
CA PHE A 221 -7.07 19.15 8.78
C PHE A 221 -7.92 19.97 9.76
N LEU A 222 -7.69 19.80 11.07
CA LEU A 222 -8.42 20.55 12.09
C LEU A 222 -8.23 22.06 11.93
N LYS A 223 -6.99 22.51 11.68
CA LYS A 223 -6.71 23.94 11.52
C LYS A 223 -7.39 24.55 10.29
N LYS A 224 -7.37 23.84 9.15
CA LYS A 224 -7.76 24.39 7.84
C LYS A 224 -9.20 24.08 7.41
N PHE A 225 -9.86 23.13 8.05
CA PHE A 225 -11.22 22.72 7.70
C PHE A 225 -12.17 22.64 8.89
N VAL A 226 -11.69 22.82 10.12
CA VAL A 226 -12.55 22.79 11.31
C VAL A 226 -12.49 24.12 12.04
N MET A 227 -11.36 24.42 12.71
CA MET A 227 -11.20 25.60 13.57
C MET A 227 -11.34 26.93 12.82
N CYS A 228 -10.96 26.99 11.54
CA CYS A 228 -11.08 28.22 10.75
C CYS A 228 -12.52 28.57 10.36
N TYR A 229 -13.46 27.64 10.51
CA TYR A 229 -14.88 27.82 10.18
C TYR A 229 -15.76 27.76 11.43
N GLU A 230 -15.19 27.80 12.64
CA GLU A 230 -15.94 27.66 13.90
C GLU A 230 -16.94 28.82 14.10
N LYS A 231 -16.65 30.00 13.54
CA LYS A 231 -17.56 31.15 13.64
C LYS A 231 -18.77 30.98 12.72
N GLU A 232 -18.56 30.43 11.53
CA GLU A 232 -19.57 30.22 10.50
C GLU A 232 -20.39 28.96 10.73
N VAL A 233 -19.76 27.91 11.27
CA VAL A 233 -20.38 26.61 11.60
C VAL A 233 -19.94 26.18 13.00
N PRO A 234 -20.59 26.68 14.07
CA PRO A 234 -20.28 26.30 15.44
C PRO A 234 -20.47 24.79 15.67
N GLY A 235 -19.58 24.17 16.44
CA GLY A 235 -19.69 22.75 16.81
C GLY A 235 -19.16 21.77 15.76
N LEU A 236 -18.51 22.25 14.70
CA LEU A 236 -17.94 21.40 13.65
C LEU A 236 -16.87 20.43 14.21
N LEU A 237 -16.12 20.87 15.23
CA LEU A 237 -15.16 20.01 15.95
C LEU A 237 -15.85 18.87 16.70
N GLN A 238 -16.95 19.17 17.40
CA GLN A 238 -17.71 18.18 18.16
C GLN A 238 -18.31 17.13 17.20
N LEU A 239 -18.92 17.58 16.10
CA LEU A 239 -19.45 16.69 15.07
C LEU A 239 -18.37 15.76 14.51
N TYR A 240 -17.19 16.29 14.20
CA TYR A 240 -16.08 15.48 13.72
C TYR A 240 -15.64 14.42 14.74
N GLN A 241 -15.61 14.77 16.03
CA GLN A 241 -15.27 13.83 17.11
C GLN A 241 -16.33 12.75 17.30
N GLU A 242 -17.62 13.08 17.19
CA GLU A 242 -18.72 12.12 17.25
C GLU A 242 -18.65 11.12 16.09
N GLN A 243 -18.38 11.58 14.87
CA GLN A 243 -18.16 10.72 13.71
C GLN A 243 -16.97 9.77 13.91
N LEU A 244 -15.87 10.27 14.49
CA LEU A 244 -14.74 9.42 14.86
C LEU A 244 -15.09 8.41 15.95
N ALA A 245 -15.92 8.76 16.93
CA ALA A 245 -16.33 7.86 17.99
C ALA A 245 -17.20 6.72 17.46
N MET A 246 -18.20 7.02 16.61
CA MET A 246 -19.04 6.01 15.96
C MET A 246 -18.20 5.00 15.15
N SER A 247 -17.15 5.47 14.47
CA SER A 247 -16.25 4.62 13.70
C SER A 247 -15.46 3.60 14.54
N LYS A 248 -15.33 3.81 15.86
CA LYS A 248 -14.66 2.87 16.78
C LYS A 248 -15.58 1.75 17.23
N CYS A 249 -16.88 2.03 17.38
CA CYS A 249 -17.87 1.04 17.78
C CYS A 249 -18.13 0.01 16.66
N MET A 250 -18.23 0.44 15.40
CA MET A 250 -18.53 -0.46 14.26
C MET A 250 -17.42 -1.48 13.91
N ILE A 251 -16.25 -1.42 14.57
CA ILE A 251 -15.11 -2.34 14.36
C ILE A 251 -14.96 -3.30 15.55
N SER A 252 -15.77 -3.14 16.61
CA SER A 252 -15.69 -3.91 17.85
C SER A 252 -16.75 -5.02 17.96
N ASP A 253 -17.58 -5.19 16.93
CA ASP A 253 -18.57 -6.27 16.75
C ASP A 253 -18.17 -7.15 15.55
#